data_AF-A0A2T7X295-F1
#
_entry.id   AF-A0A2T7X295-F1
#
_cell.length_a   1.000
_cell.length_b   1.000
_cell.length_c   1.000
_cell.angle_alpha   90.00
_cell.angle_beta   90.00
_cell.angle_gamma   90.00
#
_symmetry.space_group_name_H-M   'P 1'
#
loop_
_entity.id
_entity.type
_entity.pdbx_description
1 polymer ?
#
loop_
_entity_poly.entity_id
_entity_poly.type
_entity_poly.pdbx_seq_one_letter_code
_entity_poly.pdbx_strand_id
1 'polypeptide(L)'
;MSAWNVQQQDAFERAFDKLPQYEQAVMVAAIEKVLGVLGHEVCATEWGKNLGEGLYEFRVRKSLRAIHDEFKENGVDLPALPPGSDRGVLLRAFFTVHGDRIVLLLHIYDKKRDPSEKRQQREIKRARKLLKAWLEEEKRKAALERKGRA
;
A
#
# COMPACT_ATOMS: atom_id res chain seq x y z
N MET A 1 16.22 3.95 12.64
CA MET A 1 15.51 3.10 11.69
C MET A 1 15.12 4.00 10.52
N SER A 2 15.70 3.78 9.34
CA SER A 2 15.41 4.63 8.19
C SER A 2 14.02 4.26 7.67
N ALA A 3 13.04 5.13 7.91
CA ALA A 3 11.70 4.96 7.35
C ALA A 3 11.80 5.05 5.82
N TRP A 4 11.19 4.08 5.14
CA TRP A 4 11.09 4.11 3.68
C TRP A 4 10.28 5.34 3.24
N ASN A 5 10.71 6.01 2.17
CA ASN A 5 9.94 7.12 1.62
C ASN A 5 8.72 6.57 0.87
N VAL A 6 7.53 6.66 1.48
CA VAL A 6 6.29 6.18 0.88
C VAL A 6 5.66 7.28 0.01
N GLN A 7 5.59 7.02 -1.29
CA GLN A 7 4.95 7.88 -2.29
C GLN A 7 3.61 7.28 -2.73
N GLN A 8 2.59 8.12 -2.85
CA GLN A 8 1.27 7.72 -3.32
C GLN A 8 1.06 8.22 -4.76
N GLN A 9 0.52 7.38 -5.62
CA GLN A 9 0.07 7.80 -6.96
C GLN A 9 -1.38 8.29 -6.90
N ASP A 10 -1.78 9.20 -7.78
CA ASP A 10 -3.15 9.71 -7.88
C ASP A 10 -4.21 8.60 -7.94
N ALA A 11 -3.89 7.49 -8.61
CA ALA A 11 -4.78 6.33 -8.71
C ALA A 11 -5.02 5.65 -7.36
N PHE A 12 -4.01 5.67 -6.47
CA PHE A 12 -4.13 5.21 -5.09
C PHE A 12 -4.99 6.18 -4.28
N GLU A 13 -4.69 7.48 -4.31
CA GLU A 13 -5.42 8.51 -3.55
C GLU A 13 -6.92 8.50 -3.89
N ARG A 14 -7.27 8.52 -5.18
CA ARG A 14 -8.66 8.46 -5.63
C ARG A 14 -9.40 7.19 -5.22
N ALA A 15 -8.67 6.09 -5.03
CA ALA A 15 -9.24 4.84 -4.57
C ALA A 15 -9.35 4.81 -3.03
N PHE A 16 -8.39 5.41 -2.33
CA PHE A 16 -8.34 5.56 -0.89
C PHE A 16 -9.49 6.45 -0.38
N ASP A 17 -9.74 7.58 -1.03
CA ASP A 17 -10.83 8.51 -0.67
C ASP A 17 -12.22 7.89 -0.75
N LYS A 18 -12.39 6.84 -1.55
CA LYS A 18 -13.66 6.11 -1.70
C LYS A 18 -13.90 5.07 -0.61
N LEU A 19 -12.91 4.79 0.23
CA LEU A 19 -13.05 3.86 1.33
C LEU A 19 -13.82 4.50 2.48
N PRO A 20 -14.56 3.71 3.28
CA PRO A 20 -15.08 4.22 4.52
C PRO A 20 -13.92 4.59 5.48
N GLN A 21 -14.18 5.54 6.37
CA GLN A 21 -13.15 6.14 7.25
C GLN A 21 -12.39 5.10 8.08
N TYR A 22 -13.06 4.02 8.50
CA TYR A 22 -12.42 2.95 9.27
C TYR A 22 -11.37 2.18 8.44
N GLU A 23 -11.71 1.80 7.21
CA GLU A 23 -10.78 1.15 6.28
C GLU A 23 -9.60 2.06 5.93
N GLN A 24 -9.86 3.37 5.76
CA GLN A 24 -8.81 4.37 5.58
C GLN A 24 -7.84 4.38 6.76
N ALA A 25 -8.36 4.45 8.00
CA ALA A 25 -7.55 4.43 9.21
C ALA A 25 -6.72 3.15 9.35
N VAL A 26 -7.31 1.99 9.03
CA VAL A 26 -6.60 0.70 9.04
C VAL A 26 -5.48 0.68 8.00
N MET A 27 -5.73 1.17 6.78
CA MET A 27 -4.72 1.19 5.72
C MET A 27 -3.58 2.15 6.06
N VAL A 28 -3.87 3.34 6.58
CA VAL A 28 -2.85 4.30 7.03
C VAL A 28 -1.97 3.69 8.11
N ALA A 29 -2.58 3.14 9.16
CA ALA A 29 -1.82 2.49 10.23
C ALA A 29 -0.97 1.32 9.73
N ALA A 30 -1.49 0.51 8.80
CA ALA A 30 -0.74 -0.59 8.22
C ALA A 30 0.43 -0.09 7.34
N ILE A 31 0.21 0.97 6.55
CA ILE A 31 1.27 1.56 5.73
C ILE A 31 2.37 2.13 6.62
N GLU A 32 2.03 2.93 7.64
CA GLU A 32 3.02 3.59 8.48
C GLU A 32 3.79 2.59 9.34
N LYS A 33 3.10 1.65 10.00
CA LYS A 33 3.71 0.75 10.97
C LYS A 33 4.37 -0.48 10.35
N VAL A 34 3.89 -0.92 9.19
CA VAL A 34 4.38 -2.16 8.54
C VAL A 34 5.15 -1.82 7.27
N LEU A 35 4.50 -1.17 6.31
CA LEU A 35 5.09 -0.97 4.98
C LEU A 35 6.24 0.04 5.02
N GLY A 36 6.10 1.15 5.74
CA GLY A 36 7.12 2.19 5.89
C GLY A 36 8.33 1.72 6.71
N VAL A 37 8.17 0.69 7.53
CA VAL A 37 9.24 0.11 8.36
C VAL A 37 9.96 -1.02 7.62
N LEU A 38 9.21 -2.01 7.11
CA LEU A 38 9.77 -3.22 6.47
C LEU A 38 10.09 -3.03 4.99
N GLY A 39 9.42 -2.11 4.30
CA GLY A 39 9.55 -1.93 2.86
C GLY A 39 9.28 -3.20 2.06
N HIS A 40 10.23 -3.61 1.21
CA HIS A 40 10.05 -4.83 0.40
C HIS A 40 10.05 -6.11 1.25
N GLU A 41 10.66 -6.09 2.44
CA GLU A 41 10.74 -7.26 3.34
C GLU A 41 9.37 -7.68 3.86
N VAL A 42 8.36 -6.82 3.75
CA VAL A 42 6.96 -7.18 4.01
C VAL A 42 6.52 -8.44 3.25
N CYS A 43 7.13 -8.73 2.08
CA CYS A 43 6.87 -9.92 1.28
C CYS A 43 7.41 -11.24 1.89
N ALA A 44 8.29 -11.17 2.88
CA ALA A 44 8.70 -12.32 3.68
C ALA A 44 7.71 -12.62 4.83
N THR A 45 6.69 -11.78 5.00
CA THR A 45 5.69 -11.90 6.07
C THR A 45 4.29 -12.15 5.49
N GLU A 46 3.29 -12.39 6.35
CA GLU A 46 1.89 -12.52 5.93
C GLU A 46 1.28 -11.24 5.31
N TRP A 47 1.93 -10.10 5.55
CA TRP A 47 1.52 -8.78 5.08
C TRP A 47 1.84 -8.54 3.61
N GLY A 48 2.71 -9.34 2.99
CA GLY A 48 3.17 -9.10 1.63
C GLY A 48 3.08 -10.32 0.72
N LYS A 49 2.97 -10.07 -0.58
CA LYS A 49 3.21 -11.08 -1.61
C LYS A 49 3.93 -10.46 -2.78
N ASN A 50 5.02 -11.10 -3.20
CA ASN A 50 5.69 -10.75 -4.44
C ASN A 50 4.87 -11.29 -5.63
N LEU A 51 4.51 -10.40 -6.56
CA LEU A 51 3.76 -10.73 -7.79
C LEU A 51 4.65 -10.79 -9.04
N GLY A 52 5.96 -10.61 -8.88
CA GLY A 52 6.94 -10.54 -9.95
C GLY A 52 6.97 -9.18 -10.64
N GLU A 53 7.95 -8.99 -11.52
CA GLU A 53 8.09 -7.77 -12.36
C GLU A 53 8.21 -6.46 -11.57
N GLY A 54 8.69 -6.52 -10.33
CA GLY A 54 8.77 -5.35 -9.43
C GLY A 54 7.43 -4.91 -8.86
N LEU A 55 6.38 -5.73 -8.97
CA LEU A 55 5.07 -5.49 -8.38
C LEU A 55 4.87 -6.33 -7.12
N TYR A 56 4.39 -5.69 -6.06
CA TYR A 56 4.14 -6.31 -4.77
C TYR A 56 2.70 -6.05 -4.31
N GLU A 57 2.13 -7.02 -3.61
CA GLU A 57 0.81 -6.96 -2.99
C GLU A 57 0.96 -6.84 -1.48
N PHE A 58 0.53 -5.72 -0.91
CA PHE A 58 0.36 -5.52 0.52
C PHE A 58 -1.03 -6.00 0.95
N ARG A 59 -1.09 -6.80 2.01
CA ARG A 59 -2.28 -7.53 2.48
C ARG A 59 -2.59 -7.17 3.91
N VAL A 60 -3.64 -6.40 4.10
CA VAL A 60 -4.11 -5.99 5.42
C VAL A 60 -5.35 -6.81 5.75
N ARG A 61 -5.19 -7.77 6.67
CA ARG A 61 -6.26 -8.69 7.11
C ARG A 61 -6.69 -8.50 8.56
N LYS A 62 -6.06 -7.55 9.25
CA LYS A 62 -6.20 -7.32 10.69
C LYS A 62 -7.06 -6.08 10.94
N SER A 63 -7.64 -5.98 12.13
CA SER A 63 -8.35 -4.78 12.56
C SER A 63 -7.37 -3.70 13.02
N LEU A 64 -7.85 -2.45 13.17
CA LEU A 64 -6.97 -1.35 13.61
C LEU A 64 -6.35 -1.66 14.98
N ARG A 65 -7.16 -2.25 15.88
CA ARG A 65 -6.72 -2.65 17.21
C ARG A 65 -5.64 -3.73 17.17
N ALA A 66 -5.83 -4.76 16.35
CA ALA A 66 -4.84 -5.83 16.22
C ALA A 66 -3.50 -5.32 15.66
N ILE A 67 -3.52 -4.39 14.70
CA ILE A 67 -2.29 -3.74 14.20
C ILE A 67 -1.61 -2.96 15.32
N HIS A 68 -2.38 -2.24 16.12
CA HIS A 68 -1.83 -1.45 17.22
C HIS A 68 -1.22 -2.33 18.32
N ASP A 69 -1.92 -3.40 18.72
CA ASP A 69 -1.45 -4.35 19.73
C ASP A 69 -0.19 -5.10 19.29
N GLU A 70 -0.08 -5.45 18.01
CA GLU A 70 1.07 -6.18 17.43
C GLU A 70 2.29 -5.27 17.24
N PHE A 71 2.07 -4.03 16.80
CA PHE A 71 3.12 -3.03 16.57
C PHE A 71 3.10 -1.96 17.67
N LYS A 72 2.97 -2.38 18.93
CA LYS A 72 2.98 -1.52 20.12
C LYS A 72 4.21 -0.62 20.14
N GLU A 73 4.06 0.59 19.63
CA GLU A 73 4.86 1.73 20.05
C GLU A 73 4.25 2.26 21.34
N ASN A 74 5.07 2.33 22.38
CA ASN A 74 4.70 2.93 23.65
C ASN A 74 4.17 4.36 23.41
N GLY A 75 2.86 4.57 23.52
CA GLY A 75 2.27 5.90 23.68
C GLY A 75 1.53 6.54 22.50
N VAL A 76 1.25 5.81 21.39
CA VAL A 76 0.34 6.36 20.36
C VAL A 76 -1.10 5.99 20.74
N ASP A 77 -1.91 6.95 21.16
CA ASP A 77 -3.34 6.73 21.37
C ASP A 77 -3.99 6.28 20.05
N LEU A 78 -4.76 5.20 20.10
CA LEU A 78 -5.65 4.84 18.99
C LEU A 78 -6.54 6.05 18.71
N PRO A 79 -6.73 6.48 17.45
CA PRO A 79 -7.75 7.48 17.15
C PRO A 79 -9.07 6.96 17.72
N ALA A 80 -9.80 7.83 18.43
CA ALA A 80 -11.01 7.47 19.16
C ALA A 80 -12.05 6.87 18.19
N LEU A 81 -12.00 5.54 18.04
CA LEU A 81 -12.94 4.82 17.22
C LEU A 81 -14.24 4.63 18.01
N PRO A 82 -15.40 4.79 17.37
CA PRO A 82 -16.67 4.49 18.02
C PRO A 82 -16.67 3.04 18.52
N PRO A 83 -17.16 2.78 19.75
CA PRO A 83 -17.30 1.42 20.28
C PRO A 83 -18.03 0.51 19.28
N GLY A 84 -17.45 -0.64 18.96
CA GLY A 84 -17.99 -1.58 17.96
C GLY A 84 -17.52 -1.35 16.52
N SER A 85 -16.68 -0.35 16.25
CA SER A 85 -16.07 -0.14 14.92
C SER A 85 -14.90 -1.09 14.63
N ASP A 86 -14.36 -1.75 15.66
CA ASP A 86 -13.26 -2.70 15.53
C ASP A 86 -13.72 -3.94 14.76
N ARG A 87 -13.43 -3.93 13.45
CA ARG A 87 -13.71 -5.04 12.54
C ARG A 87 -12.45 -5.44 11.79
N GLY A 88 -12.28 -6.74 11.59
CA GLY A 88 -11.26 -7.23 10.66
C GLY A 88 -11.62 -6.81 9.23
N VAL A 89 -10.71 -6.10 8.56
CA VAL A 89 -10.84 -5.70 7.17
C VAL A 89 -9.98 -6.59 6.28
N LEU A 90 -10.34 -6.71 5.01
CA LEU A 90 -9.56 -7.43 4.01
C LEU A 90 -9.17 -6.46 2.90
N LEU A 91 -8.27 -5.53 3.24
CA LEU A 91 -7.74 -4.57 2.30
C LEU A 91 -6.50 -5.14 1.64
N ARG A 92 -6.30 -4.79 0.38
CA ARG A 92 -5.07 -5.10 -0.32
C ARG A 92 -4.59 -3.83 -1.02
N ALA A 93 -3.30 -3.64 -1.15
CA ALA A 93 -2.74 -2.54 -1.91
C ALA A 93 -1.63 -3.08 -2.79
N PHE A 94 -1.42 -2.47 -3.94
CA PHE A 94 -0.31 -2.78 -4.82
C PHE A 94 0.72 -1.67 -4.75
N PHE A 95 1.96 -2.07 -4.55
CA PHE A 95 3.09 -1.17 -4.47
C PHE A 95 4.27 -1.70 -5.28
N THR A 96 5.18 -0.79 -5.60
CA THR A 96 6.49 -1.10 -6.15
C THR A 96 7.55 -0.47 -5.26
N VAL A 97 8.77 -0.99 -5.35
CA VAL A 97 9.92 -0.49 -4.59
C VAL A 97 10.97 -0.08 -5.60
N HIS A 98 11.53 1.12 -5.41
CA HIS A 98 12.50 1.69 -6.33
C HIS A 98 13.58 2.45 -5.57
N GLY A 99 14.79 1.89 -5.46
CA GLY A 99 15.80 2.45 -4.56
C GLY A 99 15.30 2.37 -3.11
N ASP A 100 15.31 3.51 -2.40
CA ASP A 100 14.89 3.62 -1.00
C ASP A 100 13.45 4.16 -0.83
N ARG A 101 12.66 4.16 -1.92
CA ARG A 101 11.26 4.61 -1.91
C ARG A 101 10.29 3.48 -2.24
N ILE A 102 9.16 3.52 -1.55
CA ILE A 102 7.99 2.67 -1.80
C ILE A 102 6.99 3.52 -2.57
N VAL A 103 6.52 3.02 -3.70
CA VAL A 103 5.52 3.71 -4.52
C VAL A 103 4.23 2.91 -4.50
N LEU A 104 3.21 3.46 -3.87
CA LEU A 104 1.85 2.93 -3.83
C LEU A 104 1.16 3.24 -5.15
N LEU A 105 0.98 2.21 -5.97
CA LEU A 105 0.49 2.33 -7.34
C LEU A 105 -1.05 2.28 -7.39
N LEU A 106 -1.65 1.36 -6.64
CA LEU A 106 -3.09 1.13 -6.69
C LEU A 106 -3.60 0.51 -5.39
N HIS A 107 -4.62 1.11 -4.80
CA HIS A 107 -5.34 0.49 -3.69
C HIS A 107 -6.36 -0.53 -4.21
N ILE A 108 -6.44 -1.70 -3.58
CA ILE A 108 -7.42 -2.75 -3.86
C ILE A 108 -8.51 -2.76 -2.78
N TYR A 109 -9.73 -2.68 -3.27
CA TYR A 109 -11.02 -2.84 -2.58
C TYR A 109 -11.05 -3.81 -1.38
N ASP A 110 -11.98 -3.59 -0.45
CA ASP A 110 -12.33 -4.56 0.60
C ASP A 110 -12.84 -5.87 -0.02
N LYS A 111 -12.04 -6.94 0.09
CA LYS A 111 -12.35 -8.24 -0.49
C LYS A 111 -13.61 -8.88 0.12
N LYS A 112 -14.06 -8.48 1.31
CA LYS A 112 -15.34 -8.97 1.87
C LYS A 112 -16.53 -8.64 0.96
N ARG A 113 -16.42 -7.56 0.18
CA ARG A 113 -17.50 -7.08 -0.68
C ARG A 113 -17.56 -7.78 -2.04
N ASP A 114 -16.47 -8.40 -2.50
CA ASP A 114 -16.42 -9.09 -3.81
C ASP A 114 -15.21 -10.06 -3.90
N PRO A 115 -15.36 -11.33 -3.47
CA PRO A 115 -14.26 -12.30 -3.41
C PRO A 115 -13.79 -12.86 -4.77
N SER A 116 -14.26 -12.33 -5.91
CA SER A 116 -14.01 -12.90 -7.25
C SER A 116 -12.53 -12.88 -7.69
N GLU A 117 -11.99 -14.05 -8.05
CA GLU A 117 -10.65 -14.18 -8.64
C GLU A 117 -10.50 -13.39 -9.95
N LYS A 118 -11.57 -13.29 -10.75
CA LYS A 118 -11.59 -12.48 -11.98
C LYS A 118 -11.35 -11.00 -11.68
N ARG A 119 -11.89 -10.49 -10.57
CA ARG A 119 -11.66 -9.11 -10.13
C ARG A 119 -10.21 -8.94 -9.68
N GLN A 120 -9.68 -9.88 -8.89
CA GLN A 120 -8.27 -9.86 -8.49
C GLN A 120 -7.32 -9.81 -9.70
N GLN A 121 -7.52 -10.65 -10.73
CA GLN A 121 -6.69 -10.63 -11.94
C GLN A 121 -6.81 -9.30 -12.71
N ARG A 122 -8.01 -8.72 -12.80
CA ARG A 122 -8.22 -7.40 -13.42
C ARG A 122 -7.47 -6.30 -12.67
N GLU A 123 -7.49 -6.31 -11.34
CA GLU A 123 -6.75 -5.34 -10.54
C GLU A 123 -5.23 -5.54 -10.66
N ILE A 124 -4.72 -6.79 -10.69
CA ILE A 124 -3.30 -7.06 -10.96
C ILE A 124 -2.91 -6.49 -12.33
N LYS A 125 -3.75 -6.70 -13.36
CA LYS A 125 -3.49 -6.16 -14.70
C LYS A 125 -3.47 -4.63 -14.71
N ARG A 126 -4.36 -3.98 -13.96
CA ARG A 126 -4.37 -2.51 -13.78
C ARG A 126 -3.11 -2.03 -13.07
N ALA A 127 -2.74 -2.67 -11.96
CA ALA A 127 -1.55 -2.33 -11.21
C ALA A 127 -0.28 -2.48 -12.05
N ARG A 128 -0.17 -3.54 -12.87
CA ARG A 128 0.93 -3.69 -13.84
C ARG A 128 0.94 -2.58 -14.89
N LYS A 129 -0.22 -2.16 -15.40
CA LYS A 129 -0.30 -1.04 -16.35
C LYS A 129 0.17 0.28 -15.72
N LEU A 130 -0.24 0.54 -14.48
CA LEU A 130 0.20 1.72 -13.71
C LEU A 130 1.69 1.67 -13.41
N LEU A 131 2.22 0.51 -12.99
CA LEU A 131 3.66 0.30 -12.80
C LEU A 131 4.44 0.62 -14.08
N LYS A 132 3.99 0.11 -15.23
CA LYS A 132 4.66 0.37 -16.50
C LYS A 132 4.65 1.85 -16.87
N ALA A 133 3.52 2.53 -16.72
CA ALA A 133 3.40 3.97 -16.98
C ALA A 133 4.33 4.78 -16.07
N TRP A 134 4.35 4.45 -14.77
CA TRP A 134 5.23 5.10 -13.80
C TRP A 134 6.72 4.88 -14.12
N LEU A 135 7.11 3.65 -14.47
CA LEU A 135 8.49 3.35 -14.89
C LEU A 135 8.91 4.11 -16.15
N GLU A 136 7.99 4.31 -17.11
CA GLU A 136 8.24 5.11 -18.30
C GLU A 136 8.41 6.60 -17.96
N GLU A 137 7.60 7.13 -17.04
CA GLU A 137 7.74 8.51 -16.54
C GLU A 137 9.06 8.73 -15.81
N GLU A 138 9.45 7.81 -14.93
CA GLU A 138 10.74 7.89 -14.22
C GLU A 138 11.92 7.81 -15.18
N LYS A 139 11.87 6.94 -16.19
CA LYS A 139 12.89 6.92 -17.25
C LYS A 139 12.95 8.23 -18.02
N ARG A 140 11.79 8.83 -18.32
CA ARG A 140 11.70 10.12 -19.03
C ARG A 140 12.28 11.26 -18.19
N LYS A 141 11.98 11.32 -16.89
CA LYS A 141 12.55 12.28 -15.95
C LYS A 141 14.07 12.12 -15.86
N ALA A 142 14.56 10.91 -15.67
CA ALA A 142 16.00 10.63 -15.63
C ALA A 142 16.72 11.03 -16.94
N ALA A 143 16.07 10.84 -18.10
CA ALA A 143 16.62 11.27 -19.38
C ALA A 143 16.65 12.80 -19.54
N LEU A 144 15.62 13.50 -19.05
CA LEU A 144 15.55 14.97 -19.01
C LEU A 144 16.62 15.55 -18.08
N GLU A 145 16.79 15.00 -16.88
CA GLU A 145 17.82 15.43 -15.92
C GLU A 145 19.23 15.26 -16.49
N ARG A 146 19.51 14.15 -17.19
CA ARG A 146 20.80 13.95 -17.87
C ARG A 146 21.04 14.96 -18.99
N LYS A 147 19.99 15.37 -19.72
CA LYS A 147 20.07 16.36 -20.80
C LYS A 147 20.19 17.80 -20.29
N GLY A 148 19.64 18.12 -19.12
CA GLY A 148 19.75 19.46 -18.53
C GLY A 148 21.07 19.72 -17.80
N ARG A 149 21.88 18.68 -17.58
CA ARG A 149 23.20 18.76 -16.92
C ARG A 149 24.38 18.72 -17.92
N ALA A 150 24.09 18.60 -19.22
CA ALA A 150 25.05 18.67 -20.32
C ALA A 150 24.91 20.01 -21.04
#